data_AF-A0A101DYF6-F1
#
_entry.id   AF-A0A101DYF6-F1
#
_cell.length_a   1.000
_cell.length_b   1.000
_cell.length_c   1.000
_cell.angle_alpha   90.00
_cell.angle_beta   90.00
_cell.angle_gamma   90.00
#
_symmetry.space_group_name_H-M   'P 1'
#
loop_
_entity.id
_entity.type
_entity.pdbx_description
1 polymer ?
#
loop_
_entity_poly.entity_id
_entity_poly.type
_entity_poly.pdbx_seq_one_letter_code
_entity_poly.pdbx_strand_id
1 'polypeptide(L)' 'MEVAEVMNKRVEYIDSEASVLEAIEKLVNKRIRSIVVKPKDEKDTYGVVTV' A
#
# COMPACT_ATOMS: atom_id res chain seq x y z
N MET A 1 -11.24 10.41 -20.23
CA MET A 1 -11.06 9.99 -18.83
C MET A 1 -9.87 9.06 -18.77
N GLU A 2 -8.77 9.56 -18.23
CA GLU A 2 -7.52 8.82 -18.02
C GLU A 2 -7.47 8.30 -16.58
N VAL A 3 -6.75 7.21 -16.36
CA VAL A 3 -6.57 6.62 -15.01
C VAL A 3 -5.97 7.64 -14.03
N ALA A 4 -5.07 8.50 -14.52
CA ALA A 4 -4.44 9.56 -13.72
C ALA A 4 -5.44 10.58 -13.14
N GLU A 5 -6.63 10.71 -13.74
CA GLU A 5 -7.67 11.64 -13.30
C GLU A 5 -8.50 11.08 -12.14
N VAL A 6 -8.62 9.75 -12.04
CA VAL A 6 -9.46 9.08 -11.04
C VAL A 6 -8.68 8.36 -9.94
N MET A 7 -7.36 8.21 -10.10
CA MET A 7 -6.52 7.53 -9.12
C MET A 7 -6.42 8.31 -7.80
N ASN A 8 -6.32 7.58 -6.69
CA ASN A 8 -5.98 8.17 -5.40
C ASN A 8 -4.56 8.72 -5.44
N LYS A 9 -4.42 10.05 -5.33
CA LYS A 9 -3.10 10.72 -5.36
C LYS A 9 -2.32 10.60 -4.05
N ARG A 10 -2.98 10.25 -2.95
CA ARG A 10 -2.38 10.10 -1.62
C ARG A 10 -2.41 8.63 -1.26
N VAL A 11 -1.34 7.93 -1.61
CA VAL A 11 -1.19 6.50 -1.40
C VAL A 11 -0.32 6.27 -0.16
N GLU A 12 -0.75 5.34 0.67
CA GLU A 12 0.02 4.90 1.83
C GLU A 12 0.85 3.67 1.48
N TYR A 13 2.04 3.59 2.09
CA TYR A 13 3.02 2.54 1.80
C TYR A 13 3.45 1.79 3.07
N ILE A 14 3.85 0.55 2.86
CA ILE A 14 4.51 -0.30 3.85
C ILE A 14 5.68 -1.05 3.20
N ASP A 15 6.73 -1.30 3.96
CA ASP A 15 7.88 -2.07 3.49
C ASP A 15 7.52 -3.56 3.38
N SER A 16 8.11 -4.26 2.40
CA SER A 16 7.85 -5.68 2.12
C SER A 16 8.17 -6.61 3.29
N GLU A 17 9.04 -6.18 4.20
CA GLU A 17 9.49 -6.96 5.37
C GLU A 17 8.75 -6.59 6.66
N ALA A 18 7.80 -5.65 6.60
CA ALA A 18 6.96 -5.30 7.75
C ALA A 18 6.02 -6.45 8.11
N SER A 19 5.65 -6.54 9.39
CA SER A 19 4.72 -7.57 9.86
C SER A 19 3.28 -7.30 9.38
N VAL A 20 2.47 -8.36 9.33
CA VAL A 20 1.04 -8.25 9.04
C VAL A 20 0.33 -7.34 10.05
N LEU A 21 0.74 -7.38 11.33
CA LEU A 21 0.18 -6.53 12.36
C LEU A 21 0.37 -5.05 12.03
N GLU A 22 1.57 -4.64 11.63
CA GLU A 22 1.86 -3.25 11.23
C GLU A 22 1.01 -2.82 10.03
N ALA A 23 0.79 -3.72 9.06
CA ALA A 23 -0.10 -3.44 7.93
C ALA A 23 -1.54 -3.18 8.39
N ILE A 24 -2.09 -4.06 9.25
CA ILE A 24 -3.45 -3.91 9.80
C ILE A 24 -3.56 -2.63 10.65
N GLU A 25 -2.59 -2.34 11.51
CA GLU A 25 -2.57 -1.12 12.31
C GLU A 25 -2.58 0.13 11.43
N LYS A 26 -1.81 0.17 10.34
CA LYS A 26 -1.84 1.29 9.38
C LYS A 26 -3.21 1.43 8.72
N LEU A 27 -3.81 0.33 8.27
CA LEU A 27 -5.14 0.34 7.64
C LEU A 27 -6.21 0.90 8.60
N VAL A 28 -6.22 0.43 9.84
CA VAL A 28 -7.17 0.87 10.88
C VAL A 28 -6.93 2.33 11.27
N ASN A 29 -5.69 2.69 11.61
CA ASN A 29 -5.36 4.04 12.11
C ASN A 29 -5.59 5.11 11.04
N LYS A 30 -5.31 4.82 9.77
CA LYS A 30 -5.53 5.75 8.66
C LYS A 30 -6.92 5.67 8.05
N ARG A 31 -7.76 4.72 8.51
CA ARG A 31 -9.10 4.46 7.96
C ARG A 31 -9.10 4.26 6.45
N ILE A 32 -8.12 3.52 5.96
CA ILE A 32 -7.98 3.14 4.55
C ILE A 32 -8.14 1.63 4.43
N ARG A 33 -8.54 1.16 3.25
CA ARG A 33 -8.78 -0.28 2.99
C ARG A 33 -7.71 -0.95 2.14
N SER A 34 -6.78 -0.16 1.60
CA SER A 34 -5.64 -0.66 0.86
C SER A 34 -4.39 0.12 1.19
N ILE A 35 -3.26 -0.59 1.17
CA ILE A 35 -1.93 -0.04 1.36
C ILE A 35 -0.98 -0.68 0.34
N VAL A 36 -0.10 0.12 -0.25
CA VAL A 36 0.86 -0.36 -1.26
C VAL A 36 2.10 -0.91 -0.57
N VAL A 37 2.49 -2.12 -0.95
CA VAL A 37 3.72 -2.75 -0.49
C VAL A 37 4.86 -2.32 -1.41
N LYS A 38 5.91 -1.72 -0.85
CA LYS A 38 7.11 -1.37 -1.62
C LYS A 38 7.87 -2.64 -2.02
N PRO A 39 8.46 -2.69 -3.21
CA PRO A 39 9.36 -3.77 -3.59
C PRO A 39 10.55 -3.83 -2.64
N LYS A 40 11.05 -5.03 -2.38
CA LYS A 40 12.26 -5.24 -1.57
C LYS A 40 13.51 -4.71 -2.25
N ASP A 41 13.61 -4.86 -3.56
CA ASP A 41 14.74 -4.46 -4.39
C ASP A 41 14.31 -4.21 -5.85
N GLU A 42 15.27 -3.88 -6.72
CA GLU A 42 15.04 -3.55 -8.14
C GLU A 42 14.51 -4.73 -8.98
N LYS A 43 14.60 -5.97 -8.49
CA LYS A 43 14.07 -7.17 -9.15
C LYS A 43 12.68 -7.54 -8.65
N ASP A 44 12.20 -6.87 -7.61
CA ASP A 44 10.89 -7.06 -7.02
C ASP A 44 9.88 -6.03 -7.56
N THR A 45 8.59 -6.27 -7.32
CA THR A 45 7.52 -5.38 -7.80
C THR A 45 6.63 -4.91 -6.66
N TYR A 46 5.83 -3.87 -6.94
CA TYR A 46 4.88 -3.36 -5.97
C TYR A 46 3.74 -4.35 -5.72
N GLY A 47 3.35 -4.49 -4.47
CA GLY A 47 2.19 -5.28 -4.04
C GLY A 47 1.08 -4.42 -3.44
N VAL A 48 -0.04 -5.06 -3.10
CA VAL A 48 -1.14 -4.41 -2.36
C VAL A 48 -1.65 -5.35 -1.27
N VAL A 49 -1.84 -4.82 -0.07
CA VAL A 49 -2.64 -5.46 0.98
C VAL A 49 -4.00 -4.77 1.01
N THR A 50 -5.07 -5.55 0.92
CA THR A 50 -6.46 -5.06 0.89
C THR A 50 -7.36 -5.93 1.75
N VAL A 51 -8.43 -5.35 2.31
CA VAL A 51 -9.44 -6.03 3.16
C VAL A 51 -10.85 -5.74 2.67
#